data_AF-A0A022VMS8-F1
#
_entry.id   AF-A0A022VMS8-F1
#
_cell.length_a   1.000
_cell.length_b   1.000
_cell.length_c   1.000
_cell.angle_alpha   90.00
_cell.angle_beta   90.00
_cell.angle_gamma   90.00
#
_symmetry.space_group_name_H-M   'P 1'
#
loop_
_entity.id
_entity.type
_entity.pdbx_description
1 polymer ?
#
loop_
_entity_poly.entity_id
_entity_poly.type
_entity_poly.pdbx_seq_one_letter_code
_entity_poly.pdbx_strand_id
1 'polypeptide(L)'
;MISLLRLCSFLAAGSILVQGSPIIAPSAPTWDTPNNFTSPSNFTSKPGNEASPFWLIGHRVLTKGGVRAALGHGANALEVDITGWWNGWYGDHDGLPSSAGDKVADLFDEIAYRRRQGAQVSFVWLDLKNPDFNKNGVNIVSLMTLCREKLEPAGVRVLFGFYSSQTSGHAFRFVKQVLNENEAIGIDGSFEPVEKDFEKNGIRVEKRVFSSGLFNPDFNFGTCQDRASGVCTQLREGKESHKFGKVFGWTVSSYTRKDHVYKMMEVGVDGLIYGFVASHYYNHKDIRQTIRTIRGWLDEHRDTHRLATNDDNPWSMSSRKSS
;
A
#
# COMPACT_ATOMS: atom_id res chain seq x y z
N MET A 1 -52.76 6.90 -19.45
CA MET A 1 -53.89 5.95 -19.43
C MET A 1 -53.29 4.58 -19.13
N ILE A 2 -53.52 3.82 -18.05
CA ILE A 2 -54.52 3.67 -16.98
C ILE A 2 -53.71 3.13 -15.77
N SER A 3 -53.49 3.87 -14.67
CA SER A 3 -54.24 3.88 -13.40
C SER A 3 -54.75 2.52 -12.88
N LEU A 4 -54.18 2.01 -11.79
CA LEU A 4 -54.95 1.30 -10.76
C LEU A 4 -54.50 1.75 -9.36
N LEU A 5 -55.34 2.62 -8.78
CA LEU A 5 -55.67 2.73 -7.34
C LEU A 5 -56.02 1.33 -6.78
N ARG A 6 -56.06 0.99 -5.48
CA ARG A 6 -55.91 1.60 -4.15
C ARG A 6 -55.99 0.38 -3.21
N LEU A 7 -55.36 0.41 -2.04
CA LEU A 7 -56.08 0.07 -0.80
C LEU A 7 -55.42 0.76 0.40
N CYS A 8 -56.13 1.78 0.90
CA CYS A 8 -56.09 2.36 2.25
C CYS A 8 -56.35 1.29 3.33
N SER A 9 -56.11 1.43 4.63
CA SER A 9 -55.39 2.36 5.53
C SER A 9 -55.51 1.78 6.97
N PHE A 10 -54.76 2.36 7.92
CA PHE A 10 -54.97 2.44 9.38
C PHE A 10 -54.62 1.27 10.31
N LEU A 11 -53.64 1.53 11.20
CA LEU A 11 -53.67 1.47 12.67
C LEU A 11 -52.31 2.05 13.14
N ALA A 12 -52.20 3.33 13.52
CA ALA A 12 -52.48 3.94 14.82
C ALA A 12 -51.62 3.41 16.00
N ALA A 13 -50.71 4.31 16.42
CA ALA A 13 -50.23 4.58 17.79
C ALA A 13 -49.63 3.45 18.64
N GLY A 14 -48.32 3.55 18.85
CA GLY A 14 -47.57 2.90 19.92
C GLY A 14 -46.21 3.57 20.11
N SER A 15 -46.18 4.73 20.77
CA SER A 15 -44.94 5.38 21.19
C SER A 15 -44.32 4.58 22.33
N ILE A 16 -43.29 3.78 22.02
CA ILE A 16 -42.42 3.20 23.04
C ILE A 16 -41.24 4.16 23.23
N LEU A 17 -41.27 4.89 24.34
CA LEU A 17 -40.11 5.58 24.90
C LEU A 17 -39.08 4.50 25.32
N VAL A 18 -38.10 4.24 24.46
CA VAL A 18 -36.91 3.48 24.84
C VAL A 18 -35.98 4.45 25.57
N GLN A 19 -35.91 4.29 26.90
CA GLN A 19 -34.88 4.94 27.71
C GLN A 19 -33.51 4.44 27.23
N GLY A 20 -32.69 5.37 26.72
CA GLY A 20 -31.32 5.08 26.33
C GLY A 20 -30.50 4.67 27.54
N SER A 21 -30.05 3.43 27.57
CA SER A 21 -28.95 3.01 28.44
C SER A 21 -27.64 3.60 27.90
N PRO A 22 -26.72 4.06 28.75
CA PRO A 22 -25.42 4.55 28.29
C PRO A 22 -24.68 3.44 27.54
N ILE A 23 -24.26 3.74 26.31
CA ILE A 23 -23.41 2.87 25.51
C ILE A 23 -22.03 2.88 26.19
N ILE A 24 -21.75 1.84 26.97
CA ILE A 24 -20.40 1.53 27.44
C ILE A 24 -19.66 0.96 26.22
N ALA A 25 -18.57 1.62 25.82
CA ALA A 25 -17.70 1.13 24.77
C ALA A 25 -17.19 -0.28 25.12
N PRO A 26 -17.24 -1.26 24.20
CA PRO A 26 -16.65 -2.57 24.46
C PRO A 26 -15.15 -2.40 24.67
N SER A 27 -14.66 -2.85 25.81
CA SER A 27 -13.24 -2.96 26.13
C SER A 27 -12.53 -3.80 25.07
N ALA A 28 -11.37 -3.34 24.62
CA ALA A 28 -10.53 -4.06 23.68
C ALA A 28 -10.21 -5.48 24.19
N PRO A 29 -10.23 -6.52 23.33
CA PRO A 29 -9.85 -7.85 23.74
C PRO A 29 -8.37 -7.86 24.14
N THR A 30 -8.11 -8.23 25.38
CA THR A 30 -6.77 -8.52 25.89
C THR A 30 -6.27 -9.81 25.24
N TRP A 31 -5.14 -9.73 24.56
CA TRP A 31 -4.43 -10.91 24.09
C TRP A 31 -3.80 -11.60 25.31
N ASP A 32 -4.24 -12.83 25.61
CA ASP A 32 -3.63 -13.67 26.63
C ASP A 32 -2.21 -14.06 26.19
N THR A 33 -1.21 -13.57 26.91
CA THR A 33 0.18 -14.03 26.83
C THR A 33 0.36 -15.26 27.73
N PRO A 34 0.85 -16.41 27.23
CA PRO A 34 1.23 -17.52 28.09
C PRO A 34 2.52 -17.19 28.84
N ASN A 35 2.40 -16.99 30.16
CA ASN A 35 3.53 -16.92 31.08
C ASN A 35 4.09 -18.33 31.32
N ASN A 36 5.14 -18.71 30.60
CA ASN A 36 6.20 -19.58 31.11
C ASN A 36 7.33 -19.71 30.09
N PHE A 37 8.34 -18.84 30.20
CA PHE A 37 9.70 -19.16 29.76
C PHE A 37 10.66 -18.62 30.80
N THR A 38 11.21 -19.56 31.59
CA THR A 38 12.36 -19.33 32.46
C THR A 38 13.58 -18.99 31.62
N SER A 39 14.16 -17.82 31.86
CA SER A 39 15.43 -17.37 31.28
C SER A 39 16.58 -18.33 31.60
N PRO A 40 17.57 -18.40 30.70
CA PRO A 40 18.90 -18.04 31.18
C PRO A 40 19.68 -17.11 30.25
N SER A 41 20.49 -16.29 30.93
CA SER A 41 21.77 -15.68 30.51
C SER A 41 21.78 -14.60 29.41
N ASN A 42 21.97 -13.36 29.88
CA ASN A 42 22.85 -12.32 29.33
C ASN A 42 23.42 -12.57 27.92
N PHE A 43 22.64 -12.20 26.91
CA PHE A 43 23.18 -11.64 25.69
C PHE A 43 22.91 -10.14 25.71
N THR A 44 23.96 -9.35 25.94
CA THR A 44 23.95 -7.93 25.65
C THR A 44 23.74 -7.76 24.15
N SER A 45 22.48 -7.57 23.74
CA SER A 45 22.14 -7.15 22.38
C SER A 45 22.73 -5.77 22.15
N LYS A 46 23.74 -5.66 21.28
CA LYS A 46 24.05 -4.38 20.64
C LYS A 46 22.77 -3.88 19.97
N PRO A 47 22.34 -2.62 20.16
CA PRO A 47 21.28 -2.05 19.34
C PRO A 47 21.85 -1.80 17.94
N GLY A 48 21.76 -2.81 17.07
CA GLY A 48 22.15 -2.74 15.67
C GLY A 48 20.93 -2.51 14.81
N ASN A 49 20.82 -1.30 14.26
CA ASN A 49 19.88 -0.88 13.23
C ASN A 49 20.25 -1.50 11.86
N GLU A 50 20.60 -2.79 11.83
CA GLU A 50 21.24 -3.47 10.69
C GLU A 50 20.26 -4.30 9.83
N ALA A 51 19.14 -4.74 10.40
CA ALA A 51 18.10 -5.47 9.66
C ALA A 51 17.40 -4.57 8.64
N SER A 52 17.22 -5.08 7.42
CA SER A 52 16.61 -4.34 6.31
C SER A 52 15.13 -4.08 6.60
N PRO A 53 14.64 -2.83 6.46
CA PRO A 53 13.24 -2.51 6.66
C PRO A 53 12.38 -3.11 5.54
N PHE A 54 11.24 -3.67 5.92
CA PHE A 54 10.27 -4.30 5.02
C PHE A 54 8.92 -3.60 5.07
N TRP A 55 8.37 -3.27 3.91
CA TRP A 55 7.08 -2.59 3.77
C TRP A 55 5.94 -3.58 3.49
N LEU A 56 5.01 -3.67 4.44
CA LEU A 56 3.70 -4.32 4.30
C LEU A 56 2.72 -3.30 3.71
N ILE A 57 2.50 -3.37 2.41
CA ILE A 57 1.69 -2.40 1.66
C ILE A 57 0.26 -2.96 1.52
N GLY A 58 -0.74 -2.32 2.15
CA GLY A 58 -2.13 -2.73 1.99
C GLY A 58 -2.64 -2.43 0.58
N HIS A 59 -3.16 -3.45 -0.12
CA HIS A 59 -3.63 -3.36 -1.50
C HIS A 59 -5.02 -2.72 -1.63
N ARG A 60 -5.21 -1.84 -2.62
CA ARG A 60 -6.50 -1.29 -3.05
C ARG A 60 -7.28 -0.66 -1.90
N VAL A 61 -6.62 0.25 -1.16
CA VAL A 61 -7.18 0.90 0.04
C VAL A 61 -8.01 2.12 -0.37
N LEU A 62 -9.23 1.87 -0.85
CA LEU A 62 -10.07 2.90 -1.51
C LEU A 62 -11.03 3.65 -0.58
N THR A 63 -11.16 3.23 0.68
CA THR A 63 -12.10 3.85 1.65
C THR A 63 -11.42 4.13 2.99
N LYS A 64 -11.97 5.07 3.77
CA LYS A 64 -11.53 5.33 5.16
C LYS A 64 -11.67 4.09 6.03
N GLY A 65 -12.69 3.28 5.79
CA GLY A 65 -12.84 1.96 6.42
C GLY A 65 -11.69 1.02 6.10
N GLY A 66 -11.26 1.00 4.83
CA GLY A 66 -10.08 0.28 4.37
C GLY A 66 -8.80 0.77 5.02
N VAL A 67 -8.59 2.09 5.13
CA VAL A 67 -7.44 2.69 5.83
C VAL A 67 -7.36 2.16 7.27
N ARG A 68 -8.49 2.22 8.00
CA ARG A 68 -8.58 1.73 9.39
C ARG A 68 -8.27 0.24 9.49
N ALA A 69 -8.82 -0.55 8.57
CA ALA A 69 -8.61 -1.98 8.55
C ALA A 69 -7.14 -2.34 8.27
N ALA A 70 -6.56 -1.77 7.21
CA ALA A 70 -5.18 -2.05 6.80
C ALA A 70 -4.18 -1.68 7.89
N LEU A 71 -4.29 -0.46 8.45
CA LEU A 71 -3.42 -0.02 9.54
C LEU A 71 -3.68 -0.80 10.84
N GLY A 72 -4.94 -1.14 11.14
CA GLY A 72 -5.28 -1.97 12.30
C GLY A 72 -4.78 -3.42 12.19
N HIS A 73 -4.59 -3.93 10.98
CA HIS A 73 -3.93 -5.21 10.75
C HIS A 73 -2.39 -5.08 10.74
N GLY A 74 -1.89 -3.85 10.72
CA GLY A 74 -0.48 -3.48 10.79
C GLY A 74 0.23 -3.45 9.43
N ALA A 75 -0.48 -3.05 8.37
CA ALA A 75 0.17 -2.45 7.20
C ALA A 75 0.98 -1.22 7.66
N ASN A 76 2.16 -1.02 7.08
CA ASN A 76 3.01 0.15 7.32
C ASN A 76 3.17 1.06 6.08
N ALA A 77 2.47 0.70 4.99
CA ALA A 77 2.27 1.53 3.82
C ALA A 77 0.91 1.14 3.19
N LEU A 78 0.38 2.01 2.33
CA LEU A 78 -0.93 1.81 1.69
C LEU A 78 -0.80 2.05 0.19
N GLU A 79 -1.31 1.14 -0.63
CA GLU A 79 -1.54 1.37 -2.05
C GLU A 79 -3.01 1.78 -2.25
N VAL A 80 -3.19 2.87 -2.98
CA VAL A 80 -4.48 3.48 -3.28
C VAL A 80 -4.54 3.75 -4.76
N ASP A 81 -5.48 3.11 -5.44
CA ASP A 81 -5.78 3.44 -6.82
C ASP A 81 -6.42 4.83 -6.92
N ILE A 82 -5.88 5.69 -7.77
CA ILE A 82 -6.31 7.07 -7.91
C ILE A 82 -6.85 7.29 -9.32
N THR A 83 -8.14 7.63 -9.39
CA THR A 83 -8.79 8.05 -10.63
C THR A 83 -9.33 9.47 -10.49
N GLY A 84 -9.03 10.31 -11.48
CA GLY A 84 -9.55 11.65 -11.65
C GLY A 84 -10.95 11.61 -12.24
N TRP A 85 -11.88 12.25 -11.55
CA TRP A 85 -13.28 12.42 -11.94
C TRP A 85 -13.60 13.90 -12.14
N TRP A 86 -14.78 14.19 -12.70
CA TRP A 86 -15.20 15.57 -13.01
C TRP A 86 -15.29 16.52 -11.80
N ASN A 87 -15.33 16.00 -10.57
CA ASN A 87 -15.45 16.77 -9.33
C ASN A 87 -14.40 16.41 -8.26
N GLY A 88 -13.36 15.66 -8.60
CA GLY A 88 -12.26 15.37 -7.68
C GLY A 88 -11.46 14.12 -8.02
N TRP A 89 -10.43 13.88 -7.22
CA TRP A 89 -9.72 12.61 -7.20
C TRP A 89 -10.40 11.64 -6.23
N TYR A 90 -10.59 10.39 -6.64
CA TYR A 90 -11.21 9.34 -5.83
C TYR A 90 -10.29 8.14 -5.71
N GLY A 91 -10.40 7.45 -4.57
CA GLY A 91 -9.90 6.09 -4.43
C GLY A 91 -10.71 5.18 -5.35
N ASP A 92 -10.18 4.86 -6.53
CA ASP A 92 -10.92 4.15 -7.56
C ASP A 92 -9.98 3.47 -8.55
N HIS A 93 -10.13 2.15 -8.66
CA HIS A 93 -9.32 1.30 -9.50
C HIS A 93 -9.85 1.17 -10.93
N ASP A 94 -11.17 1.12 -11.11
CA ASP A 94 -11.76 0.74 -12.39
C ASP A 94 -12.22 1.95 -13.21
N GLY A 95 -12.29 3.14 -12.61
CA GLY A 95 -12.77 4.35 -13.27
C GLY A 95 -14.25 4.28 -13.63
N LEU A 96 -15.04 3.52 -12.86
CA LEU A 96 -16.47 3.32 -13.04
C LEU A 96 -17.25 3.96 -11.88
N PRO A 97 -18.46 4.49 -12.12
CA PRO A 97 -19.25 5.08 -11.03
C PRO A 97 -19.55 4.11 -9.88
N SER A 98 -19.57 2.80 -10.16
CA SER A 98 -19.80 1.74 -9.16
C SER A 98 -18.54 1.26 -8.43
N SER A 99 -17.34 1.66 -8.87
CA SER A 99 -16.07 1.24 -8.25
C SER A 99 -15.45 2.32 -7.37
N ALA A 100 -15.92 3.57 -7.49
CA ALA A 100 -15.41 4.68 -6.71
C ALA A 100 -15.63 4.49 -5.20
N GLY A 101 -14.53 4.55 -4.46
CA GLY A 101 -14.50 4.66 -3.01
C GLY A 101 -14.60 6.11 -2.55
N ASP A 102 -13.88 6.44 -1.48
CA ASP A 102 -13.91 7.79 -0.89
C ASP A 102 -13.10 8.79 -1.74
N LYS A 103 -13.39 10.08 -1.56
CA LYS A 103 -12.55 11.15 -2.12
C LYS A 103 -11.14 11.04 -1.55
N VAL A 104 -10.14 11.29 -2.40
CA VAL A 104 -8.71 11.23 -2.00
C VAL A 104 -8.39 12.19 -0.86
N ALA A 105 -9.02 13.37 -0.83
CA ALA A 105 -8.87 14.31 0.28
C ALA A 105 -9.29 13.69 1.63
N ASP A 106 -10.40 12.95 1.66
CA ASP A 106 -10.92 12.30 2.87
C ASP A 106 -10.05 11.11 3.28
N LEU A 107 -9.51 10.36 2.31
CA LEU A 107 -8.54 9.30 2.56
C LEU A 107 -7.27 9.85 3.20
N PHE A 108 -6.72 10.94 2.64
CA PHE A 108 -5.52 11.57 3.16
C PHE A 108 -5.74 12.14 4.57
N ASP A 109 -6.90 12.73 4.85
CA ASP A 109 -7.25 13.19 6.20
C ASP A 109 -7.32 12.04 7.21
N GLU A 110 -7.90 10.89 6.83
CA GLU A 110 -7.93 9.70 7.70
C GLU A 110 -6.52 9.13 7.91
N ILE A 111 -5.69 9.02 6.87
CA ILE A 111 -4.31 8.53 6.98
C ILE A 111 -3.48 9.43 7.89
N ALA A 112 -3.54 10.74 7.65
CA ALA A 112 -2.83 11.73 8.46
C ALA A 112 -3.31 11.71 9.91
N TYR A 113 -4.62 11.56 10.14
CA TYR A 113 -5.18 11.39 11.48
C TYR A 113 -4.62 10.13 12.16
N ARG A 114 -4.65 8.98 11.49
CA ARG A 114 -4.13 7.71 12.04
C ARG A 114 -2.65 7.78 12.36
N ARG A 115 -1.87 8.40 11.48
CA ARG A 115 -0.44 8.65 11.70
C ARG A 115 -0.21 9.47 12.97
N ARG A 116 -0.96 10.56 13.18
CA ARG A 116 -0.90 11.37 14.41
C ARG A 116 -1.36 10.62 15.66
N GLN A 117 -2.19 9.59 15.50
CA GLN A 117 -2.59 8.68 16.59
C GLN A 117 -1.58 7.55 16.83
N GLY A 118 -0.40 7.58 16.19
CA GLY A 118 0.68 6.62 16.42
C GLY A 118 0.65 5.40 15.48
N ALA A 119 -0.21 5.37 14.46
CA ALA A 119 -0.14 4.33 13.45
C ALA A 119 1.22 4.35 12.73
N GLN A 120 1.77 3.16 12.49
CA GLN A 120 2.96 2.99 11.66
C GLN A 120 2.52 3.09 10.20
N VAL A 121 2.73 4.22 9.54
CA VAL A 121 2.39 4.41 8.11
C VAL A 121 3.40 5.34 7.47
N SER A 122 4.39 4.77 6.80
CA SER A 122 5.55 5.50 6.29
C SER A 122 5.27 6.19 4.97
N PHE A 123 4.49 5.57 4.08
CA PHE A 123 4.12 6.16 2.81
C PHE A 123 2.77 5.68 2.26
N VAL A 124 2.24 6.44 1.30
CA VAL A 124 1.11 6.05 0.45
C VAL A 124 1.59 5.94 -1.00
N TRP A 125 1.33 4.81 -1.64
CA TRP A 125 1.49 4.59 -3.07
C TRP A 125 0.17 4.96 -3.75
N LEU A 126 0.23 5.98 -4.59
CA LEU A 126 -0.85 6.40 -5.47
C LEU A 126 -0.71 5.68 -6.82
N ASP A 127 -1.49 4.63 -7.05
CA ASP A 127 -1.54 3.95 -8.36
C ASP A 127 -2.39 4.78 -9.32
N LEU A 128 -1.75 5.57 -10.18
CA LEU A 128 -2.41 6.57 -11.01
C LEU A 128 -3.05 5.92 -12.25
N LYS A 129 -4.38 5.81 -12.27
CA LYS A 129 -5.10 5.19 -13.38
C LYS A 129 -5.25 6.10 -14.60
N ASN A 130 -5.39 7.41 -14.37
CA ASN A 130 -5.54 8.41 -15.44
C ASN A 130 -4.81 9.73 -15.09
N PRO A 131 -3.48 9.70 -14.88
CA PRO A 131 -2.73 10.84 -14.33
C PRO A 131 -2.84 12.14 -15.16
N ASP A 132 -3.09 12.03 -16.47
CA ASP A 132 -3.27 13.16 -17.38
C ASP A 132 -4.71 13.70 -17.43
N PHE A 133 -5.63 13.21 -16.58
CA PHE A 133 -6.96 13.80 -16.45
C PHE A 133 -6.85 15.27 -16.06
N ASN A 134 -7.53 16.15 -16.79
CA ASN A 134 -7.47 17.59 -16.58
C ASN A 134 -8.82 18.24 -16.86
N LYS A 135 -9.70 18.27 -15.85
CA LYS A 135 -11.02 18.93 -15.93
C LYS A 135 -11.39 19.53 -14.58
N ASN A 136 -12.03 20.70 -14.58
CA ASN A 136 -12.59 21.34 -13.37
C ASN A 136 -11.60 21.44 -12.19
N GLY A 137 -10.32 21.73 -12.47
CA GLY A 137 -9.27 21.82 -11.45
C GLY A 137 -8.72 20.47 -10.96
N VAL A 138 -9.25 19.34 -11.45
CA VAL A 138 -8.74 18.00 -11.19
C VAL A 138 -7.63 17.71 -12.19
N ASN A 139 -6.39 17.85 -11.73
CA ASN A 139 -5.17 17.56 -12.48
C ASN A 139 -4.03 17.13 -11.54
N ILE A 140 -2.93 16.63 -12.09
CA ILE A 140 -1.80 16.13 -11.29
C ILE A 140 -1.27 17.16 -10.28
N VAL A 141 -1.27 18.45 -10.62
CA VAL A 141 -0.78 19.52 -9.74
C VAL A 141 -1.67 19.60 -8.51
N SER A 142 -2.99 19.59 -8.68
CA SER A 142 -3.95 19.56 -7.57
C SER A 142 -3.77 18.33 -6.67
N LEU A 143 -3.43 17.16 -7.25
CA LEU A 143 -3.17 15.95 -6.47
C LEU A 143 -1.88 16.06 -5.64
N MET A 144 -0.80 16.57 -6.25
CA MET A 144 0.46 16.82 -5.53
C MET A 144 0.28 17.84 -4.40
N THR A 145 -0.48 18.91 -4.65
CA THR A 145 -0.82 19.89 -3.61
C THR A 145 -1.56 19.22 -2.45
N LEU A 146 -2.58 18.39 -2.73
CA LEU A 146 -3.30 17.64 -1.67
C LEU A 146 -2.37 16.73 -0.87
N CYS A 147 -1.42 16.06 -1.52
CA CYS A 147 -0.42 15.23 -0.84
C CYS A 147 0.42 16.06 0.15
N ARG A 148 0.96 17.18 -0.33
CA ARG A 148 1.83 18.08 0.43
C ARG A 148 1.10 18.79 1.56
N GLU A 149 -0.18 19.09 1.39
CA GLU A 149 -1.00 19.75 2.41
C GLU A 149 -1.47 18.79 3.51
N LYS A 150 -1.76 17.52 3.16
CA LYS A 150 -2.42 16.58 4.10
C LYS A 150 -1.49 15.50 4.64
N LEU A 151 -0.65 14.90 3.79
CA LEU A 151 0.18 13.75 4.17
C LEU A 151 1.54 14.18 4.72
N GLU A 152 2.22 15.11 4.05
CA GLU A 152 3.57 15.52 4.45
C GLU A 152 3.65 16.11 5.86
N PRO A 153 2.72 16.97 6.33
CA PRO A 153 2.77 17.50 7.70
C PRO A 153 2.55 16.43 8.76
N ALA A 154 1.95 15.29 8.40
CA ALA A 154 1.84 14.12 9.28
C ALA A 154 3.09 13.22 9.23
N GLY A 155 4.07 13.53 8.37
CA GLY A 155 5.24 12.70 8.14
C GLY A 155 4.98 11.47 7.26
N VAL A 156 3.90 11.49 6.46
CA VAL A 156 3.57 10.41 5.51
C VAL A 156 4.10 10.80 4.13
N ARG A 157 4.91 9.92 3.55
CA ARG A 157 5.54 10.13 2.24
C ARG A 157 4.67 9.63 1.09
N VAL A 158 5.02 9.98 -0.13
CA VAL A 158 4.23 9.62 -1.32
C VAL A 158 5.06 8.91 -2.38
N LEU A 159 4.50 7.84 -2.93
CA LEU A 159 4.98 7.18 -4.13
C LEU A 159 3.95 7.41 -5.25
N PHE A 160 4.33 8.15 -6.29
CA PHE A 160 3.51 8.30 -7.49
C PHE A 160 3.76 7.11 -8.42
N GLY A 161 2.81 6.19 -8.47
CA GLY A 161 2.85 4.99 -9.30
C GLY A 161 2.33 5.26 -10.70
N PHE A 162 3.14 4.93 -11.70
CA PHE A 162 2.82 5.03 -13.12
C PHE A 162 2.99 3.68 -13.81
N TYR A 163 2.35 3.55 -14.97
CA TYR A 163 2.64 2.47 -15.92
C TYR A 163 3.63 2.98 -16.98
N SER A 164 4.40 2.08 -17.60
CA SER A 164 5.30 2.44 -18.71
C SER A 164 4.61 3.24 -19.82
N SER A 165 3.33 2.94 -20.11
CA SER A 165 2.53 3.68 -21.10
C SER A 165 2.31 5.16 -20.74
N GLN A 166 2.45 5.53 -19.47
CA GLN A 166 2.21 6.88 -18.96
C GLN A 166 3.49 7.72 -18.82
N THR A 167 4.68 7.15 -19.04
CA THR A 167 5.97 7.85 -18.82
C THR A 167 6.24 8.97 -19.82
N SER A 168 5.48 9.01 -20.91
CA SER A 168 5.45 10.09 -21.90
C SER A 168 4.33 11.11 -21.67
N GLY A 169 3.52 10.96 -20.62
CA GLY A 169 2.41 11.84 -20.29
C GLY A 169 2.85 13.20 -19.70
N HIS A 170 1.91 14.15 -19.66
CA HIS A 170 2.17 15.47 -19.07
C HIS A 170 2.43 15.36 -17.56
N ALA A 171 1.62 14.55 -16.88
CA ALA A 171 1.70 14.34 -15.45
C ALA A 171 3.03 13.71 -15.03
N PHE A 172 3.48 12.68 -15.73
CA PHE A 172 4.79 12.08 -15.46
C PHE A 172 5.93 13.08 -15.60
N ARG A 173 5.93 13.87 -16.70
CA ARG A 173 6.94 14.92 -16.92
C ARG A 173 6.92 15.99 -15.82
N PHE A 174 5.74 16.40 -15.37
CA PHE A 174 5.61 17.39 -14.32
C PHE A 174 6.11 16.85 -12.98
N VAL A 175 5.61 15.68 -12.54
CA VAL A 175 5.98 15.07 -11.26
C VAL A 175 7.50 14.92 -11.16
N LYS A 176 8.15 14.35 -12.18
CA LYS A 176 9.61 14.13 -12.14
C LYS A 176 10.44 15.40 -12.02
N GLN A 177 9.91 16.56 -12.46
CA GLN A 177 10.62 17.84 -12.38
C GLN A 177 10.55 18.46 -10.99
N VAL A 178 9.51 18.15 -10.22
CA VAL A 178 9.19 18.87 -8.97
C VAL A 178 9.14 17.96 -7.74
N LEU A 179 9.58 16.70 -7.85
CA LEU A 179 9.74 15.78 -6.72
C LEU A 179 10.55 16.44 -5.59
N ASN A 180 10.04 16.35 -4.37
CA ASN A 180 10.78 16.70 -3.16
C ASN A 180 11.39 15.46 -2.48
N GLU A 181 11.95 15.62 -1.28
CA GLU A 181 12.54 14.53 -0.48
C GLU A 181 11.53 13.48 0.03
N ASN A 182 10.25 13.84 0.15
CA ASN A 182 9.15 12.98 0.61
C ASN A 182 8.44 12.23 -0.52
N GLU A 183 8.83 12.46 -1.77
CA GLU A 183 8.15 11.91 -2.94
C GLU A 183 9.09 11.02 -3.76
N ALA A 184 8.55 9.95 -4.37
CA ALA A 184 9.25 9.10 -5.33
C ALA A 184 8.34 8.72 -6.49
N ILE A 185 8.92 8.15 -7.55
CA ILE A 185 8.19 7.63 -8.72
C ILE A 185 8.32 6.12 -8.75
N GLY A 186 7.17 5.45 -8.88
CA GLY A 186 7.07 4.02 -9.12
C GLY A 186 6.72 3.75 -10.56
N ILE A 187 7.36 2.77 -11.19
CA ILE A 187 6.91 2.22 -12.47
C ILE A 187 6.71 0.73 -12.30
N ASP A 188 5.51 0.27 -12.66
CA ASP A 188 5.17 -1.14 -12.68
C ASP A 188 5.44 -1.77 -14.05
N GLY A 189 5.99 -3.00 -14.04
CA GLY A 189 6.07 -3.82 -15.25
C GLY A 189 7.21 -4.83 -15.24
N SER A 190 7.74 -5.09 -16.43
CA SER A 190 8.95 -5.91 -16.62
C SER A 190 10.21 -5.08 -16.37
N PHE A 191 11.22 -5.69 -15.76
CA PHE A 191 12.48 -5.08 -15.35
C PHE A 191 13.14 -4.26 -16.46
N GLU A 192 13.46 -4.87 -17.62
CA GLU A 192 14.20 -4.19 -18.68
C GLU A 192 13.48 -2.95 -19.24
N PRO A 193 12.18 -3.00 -19.63
CA PRO A 193 11.44 -1.80 -20.02
C PRO A 193 11.43 -0.71 -18.95
N VAL A 194 11.22 -1.09 -17.68
CA VAL A 194 11.14 -0.12 -16.59
C VAL A 194 12.51 0.53 -16.31
N GLU A 195 13.59 -0.23 -16.32
CA GLU A 195 14.95 0.30 -16.21
C GLU A 195 15.20 1.34 -17.32
N LYS A 196 14.89 0.99 -18.58
CA LYS A 196 15.03 1.89 -19.74
C LYS A 196 14.19 3.15 -19.58
N ASP A 197 12.97 3.04 -19.08
CA ASP A 197 12.09 4.19 -18.83
C ASP A 197 12.70 5.14 -17.80
N PHE A 198 13.23 4.62 -16.69
CA PHE A 198 13.89 5.45 -15.68
C PHE A 198 15.19 6.09 -16.18
N GLU A 199 16.02 5.35 -16.90
CA GLU A 199 17.28 5.85 -17.48
C GLU A 199 17.01 6.97 -18.50
N LYS A 200 16.07 6.74 -19.43
CA LYS A 200 15.64 7.74 -20.41
C LYS A 200 15.11 9.02 -19.76
N ASN A 201 14.46 8.89 -18.60
CA ASN A 201 13.85 10.01 -17.92
C ASN A 201 14.75 10.75 -16.92
N GLY A 202 15.95 10.22 -16.63
CA GLY A 202 16.95 10.89 -15.79
C GLY A 202 16.58 11.02 -14.32
N ILE A 203 15.73 10.13 -13.79
CA ILE A 203 15.32 10.16 -12.37
C ILE A 203 16.47 9.64 -11.50
N ARG A 204 16.74 10.22 -10.34
CA ARG A 204 17.79 9.74 -9.41
C ARG A 204 17.43 8.37 -8.82
N VAL A 205 18.40 7.46 -8.66
CA VAL A 205 18.18 6.05 -8.29
C VAL A 205 17.33 5.89 -7.03
N GLU A 206 17.61 6.65 -5.99
CA GLU A 206 16.90 6.67 -4.71
C GLU A 206 15.42 7.06 -4.82
N LYS A 207 15.02 7.72 -5.91
CA LYS A 207 13.64 8.10 -6.23
C LYS A 207 12.96 7.16 -7.22
N ARG A 208 13.65 6.11 -7.66
CA ARG A 208 13.09 5.08 -8.55
C ARG A 208 12.59 3.92 -7.71
N VAL A 209 11.31 3.61 -7.83
CA VAL A 209 10.72 2.40 -7.29
C VAL A 209 10.32 1.51 -8.46
N PHE A 210 10.81 0.28 -8.46
CA PHE A 210 10.36 -0.73 -9.40
C PHE A 210 9.34 -1.62 -8.71
N SER A 211 8.24 -1.91 -9.40
CA SER A 211 7.33 -2.97 -8.99
C SER A 211 7.08 -3.95 -10.10
N SER A 212 6.86 -5.20 -9.70
CA SER A 212 6.45 -6.26 -10.62
C SER A 212 5.54 -7.23 -9.91
N GLY A 213 4.60 -7.77 -10.67
CA GLY A 213 3.55 -8.57 -10.07
C GLY A 213 2.54 -9.11 -11.05
N LEU A 214 1.55 -9.79 -10.49
CA LEU A 214 0.37 -10.25 -11.19
C LEU A 214 -0.78 -10.33 -10.19
N PHE A 215 -2.01 -10.19 -10.67
CA PHE A 215 -3.22 -10.35 -9.87
C PHE A 215 -3.24 -11.70 -9.12
N ASN A 216 -2.65 -12.75 -9.71
CA ASN A 216 -2.20 -13.93 -8.99
C ASN A 216 -0.79 -14.30 -9.46
N PRO A 217 0.27 -14.05 -8.65
CA PRO A 217 1.65 -14.34 -9.01
C PRO A 217 1.90 -15.79 -9.40
N ASP A 218 1.10 -16.73 -8.89
CA ASP A 218 1.29 -18.17 -9.14
C ASP A 218 1.05 -18.56 -10.60
N PHE A 219 0.30 -17.76 -11.36
CA PHE A 219 0.08 -18.00 -12.79
C PHE A 219 1.32 -17.79 -13.66
N ASN A 220 2.27 -16.99 -13.19
CA ASN A 220 3.52 -16.76 -13.90
C ASN A 220 4.65 -16.43 -12.91
N PHE A 221 4.88 -17.30 -11.93
CA PHE A 221 5.84 -17.01 -10.87
C PHE A 221 7.29 -17.08 -11.38
N GLY A 222 7.59 -18.04 -12.26
CA GLY A 222 8.94 -18.32 -12.74
C GLY A 222 9.79 -19.11 -11.73
N THR A 223 11.07 -19.32 -12.07
CA THR A 223 12.03 -20.11 -11.28
C THR A 223 12.94 -19.24 -10.39
N CYS A 224 12.89 -17.92 -10.57
CA CYS A 224 13.82 -16.95 -9.98
C CYS A 224 15.28 -17.14 -10.41
N GLN A 225 15.58 -18.06 -11.33
CA GLN A 225 16.95 -18.41 -11.74
C GLN A 225 17.22 -17.98 -13.17
N ASP A 226 16.28 -18.29 -14.06
CA ASP A 226 16.40 -17.99 -15.49
C ASP A 226 16.22 -16.50 -15.76
N ARG A 227 16.84 -15.97 -16.82
CA ARG A 227 16.52 -14.63 -17.39
C ARG A 227 15.17 -14.61 -18.14
N ALA A 228 14.31 -15.57 -17.84
CA ALA A 228 13.01 -15.74 -18.46
C ALA A 228 11.97 -14.80 -17.85
N SER A 229 10.77 -14.76 -18.45
CA SER A 229 9.62 -14.07 -17.86
C SER A 229 9.20 -14.71 -16.53
N GLY A 230 8.60 -13.91 -15.65
CA GLY A 230 7.95 -14.40 -14.43
C GLY A 230 8.21 -13.48 -13.25
N VAL A 231 7.22 -13.37 -12.35
CA VAL A 231 7.23 -12.39 -11.25
C VAL A 231 8.51 -12.47 -10.43
N CYS A 232 8.95 -13.67 -10.06
CA CYS A 232 10.14 -13.82 -9.24
C CYS A 232 11.43 -13.41 -9.95
N THR A 233 11.58 -13.75 -11.24
CA THR A 233 12.75 -13.32 -12.02
C THR A 233 12.79 -11.81 -12.13
N GLN A 234 11.66 -11.17 -12.45
CA GLN A 234 11.61 -9.71 -12.59
C GLN A 234 12.01 -9.02 -11.27
N LEU A 235 11.48 -9.49 -10.14
CA LEU A 235 11.80 -8.94 -8.81
C LEU A 235 13.27 -9.14 -8.44
N ARG A 236 13.84 -10.33 -8.70
CA ARG A 236 15.27 -10.59 -8.48
C ARG A 236 16.14 -9.66 -9.32
N GLU A 237 15.88 -9.55 -10.63
CA GLU A 237 16.65 -8.68 -11.53
C GLU A 237 16.56 -7.22 -11.08
N GLY A 238 15.37 -6.77 -10.70
CA GLY A 238 15.18 -5.47 -10.07
C GLY A 238 16.08 -5.26 -8.86
N LYS A 239 16.14 -6.24 -7.95
CA LYS A 239 16.93 -6.12 -6.72
C LYS A 239 18.44 -6.18 -6.95
N GLU A 240 18.91 -7.14 -7.75
CA GLU A 240 20.33 -7.38 -8.02
C GLU A 240 20.95 -6.29 -8.92
N SER A 241 20.14 -5.61 -9.74
CA SER A 241 20.63 -4.53 -10.61
C SER A 241 21.16 -3.31 -9.85
N HIS A 242 20.67 -3.07 -8.63
CA HIS A 242 20.90 -1.83 -7.87
C HIS A 242 20.50 -0.54 -8.61
N LYS A 243 19.63 -0.65 -9.63
CA LYS A 243 19.15 0.48 -10.43
C LYS A 243 17.93 1.20 -9.85
N PHE A 244 17.39 0.67 -8.76
CA PHE A 244 16.22 1.19 -8.06
C PHE A 244 16.52 1.42 -6.59
N GLY A 245 15.91 2.46 -6.01
CA GLY A 245 15.98 2.74 -4.59
C GLY A 245 15.16 1.75 -3.77
N LYS A 246 14.07 1.22 -4.33
CA LYS A 246 13.21 0.17 -3.76
C LYS A 246 12.64 -0.74 -4.84
N VAL A 247 12.39 -2.00 -4.47
CA VAL A 247 11.74 -3.02 -5.29
C VAL A 247 10.57 -3.62 -4.54
N PHE A 248 9.37 -3.59 -5.12
CA PHE A 248 8.15 -4.12 -4.51
C PHE A 248 7.48 -5.21 -5.36
N GLY A 249 6.96 -6.26 -4.70
CA GLY A 249 6.18 -7.31 -5.35
C GLY A 249 4.67 -7.18 -5.10
N TRP A 250 3.84 -7.67 -6.03
CA TRP A 250 2.37 -7.68 -5.89
C TRP A 250 1.68 -8.75 -6.77
N THR A 251 0.40 -9.06 -6.61
CA THR A 251 -0.38 -8.96 -5.35
C THR A 251 -0.18 -10.25 -4.57
N VAL A 252 0.13 -10.16 -3.28
CA VAL A 252 0.12 -11.33 -2.39
C VAL A 252 -1.23 -11.45 -1.69
N SER A 253 -1.90 -12.59 -1.86
CA SER A 253 -3.21 -12.86 -1.27
C SER A 253 -3.19 -14.15 -0.45
N SER A 254 -4.32 -14.51 0.17
CA SER A 254 -4.46 -15.78 0.89
C SER A 254 -4.40 -17.00 -0.02
N TYR A 255 -4.53 -16.80 -1.33
CA TYR A 255 -4.46 -17.84 -2.35
C TYR A 255 -3.06 -17.99 -2.95
N THR A 256 -2.16 -17.03 -2.72
CA THR A 256 -0.78 -17.12 -3.18
C THR A 256 -0.07 -18.20 -2.39
N ARG A 257 0.59 -19.13 -3.09
CA ARG A 257 1.33 -20.22 -2.46
C ARG A 257 2.38 -19.69 -1.49
N LYS A 258 2.45 -20.29 -0.30
CA LYS A 258 3.34 -19.87 0.79
C LYS A 258 4.81 -19.84 0.36
N ASP A 259 5.26 -20.85 -0.37
CA ASP A 259 6.63 -20.95 -0.90
C ASP A 259 6.93 -19.82 -1.89
N HIS A 260 5.96 -19.37 -2.68
CA HIS A 260 6.14 -18.24 -3.58
C HIS A 260 6.25 -16.90 -2.84
N VAL A 261 5.44 -16.69 -1.81
CA VAL A 261 5.59 -15.51 -0.93
C VAL A 261 6.98 -15.48 -0.32
N TYR A 262 7.44 -16.61 0.22
CA TYR A 262 8.76 -16.72 0.83
C TYR A 262 9.86 -16.49 -0.20
N LYS A 263 9.69 -17.01 -1.41
CA LYS A 263 10.66 -16.81 -2.47
C LYS A 263 10.77 -15.35 -2.92
N MET A 264 9.67 -14.60 -2.96
CA MET A 264 9.73 -13.15 -3.18
C MET A 264 10.51 -12.43 -2.07
N MET A 265 10.37 -12.88 -0.82
CA MET A 265 11.11 -12.30 0.31
C MET A 265 12.60 -12.70 0.29
N GLU A 266 12.92 -13.94 -0.09
CA GLU A 266 14.29 -14.44 -0.25
C GLU A 266 15.08 -13.69 -1.33
N VAL A 267 14.44 -13.29 -2.45
CA VAL A 267 15.11 -12.43 -3.45
C VAL A 267 15.35 -11.01 -2.95
N GLY A 268 14.90 -10.68 -1.73
CA GLY A 268 15.23 -9.46 -1.02
C GLY A 268 14.42 -8.25 -1.45
N VAL A 269 13.18 -8.43 -1.94
CA VAL A 269 12.27 -7.30 -2.18
C VAL A 269 12.12 -6.46 -0.91
N ASP A 270 11.99 -5.15 -1.10
CA ASP A 270 11.87 -4.21 0.01
C ASP A 270 10.46 -4.26 0.63
N GLY A 271 9.46 -4.75 -0.10
CA GLY A 271 8.09 -4.82 0.39
C GLY A 271 7.17 -5.60 -0.54
N LEU A 272 6.00 -5.93 -0.01
CA LEU A 272 4.96 -6.64 -0.74
C LEU A 272 3.63 -5.90 -0.59
N ILE A 273 2.95 -5.71 -1.73
CA ILE A 273 1.55 -5.34 -1.75
C ILE A 273 0.73 -6.58 -1.49
N TYR A 274 -0.09 -6.53 -0.44
CA TYR A 274 -0.89 -7.65 0.00
C TYR A 274 -2.35 -7.26 0.19
N GLY A 275 -3.24 -8.18 -0.14
CA GLY A 275 -4.66 -7.99 0.09
C GLY A 275 -5.53 -8.87 -0.80
N PHE A 276 -6.73 -8.38 -1.08
CA PHE A 276 -7.62 -9.03 -2.05
C PHE A 276 -7.16 -8.77 -3.47
N VAL A 277 -7.34 -9.74 -4.35
CA VAL A 277 -6.99 -9.58 -5.77
C VAL A 277 -7.97 -8.65 -6.50
N ALA A 278 -9.26 -8.74 -6.20
CA ALA A 278 -10.33 -8.13 -7.00
C ALA A 278 -11.26 -7.19 -6.20
N SER A 279 -10.96 -6.91 -4.93
CA SER A 279 -11.80 -6.08 -4.07
C SER A 279 -10.96 -5.06 -3.32
N HIS A 280 -11.59 -3.98 -2.88
CA HIS A 280 -10.93 -3.01 -2.02
C HIS A 280 -10.67 -3.58 -0.62
N TYR A 281 -9.72 -2.98 0.08
CA TYR A 281 -9.33 -3.46 1.40
C TYR A 281 -10.47 -3.29 2.42
N TYR A 282 -10.79 -4.37 3.14
CA TYR A 282 -11.66 -4.33 4.31
C TYR A 282 -11.25 -5.41 5.31
N ASN A 283 -11.83 -5.35 6.51
CA ASN A 283 -11.51 -6.30 7.57
C ASN A 283 -11.99 -7.72 7.22
N HIS A 284 -11.07 -8.63 6.90
CA HIS A 284 -11.41 -10.01 6.54
C HIS A 284 -10.40 -11.05 7.05
N LYS A 285 -10.86 -12.29 7.23
CA LYS A 285 -10.02 -13.40 7.74
C LYS A 285 -8.88 -13.77 6.79
N ASP A 286 -9.13 -13.67 5.48
CA ASP A 286 -8.14 -14.01 4.44
C ASP A 286 -6.96 -13.04 4.46
N ILE A 287 -7.24 -11.74 4.65
CA ILE A 287 -6.22 -10.71 4.83
C ILE A 287 -5.34 -11.02 6.04
N ARG A 288 -5.95 -11.37 7.17
CA ARG A 288 -5.21 -11.77 8.38
C ARG A 288 -4.36 -13.02 8.14
N GLN A 289 -4.82 -13.95 7.31
CA GLN A 289 -4.04 -15.13 6.94
C GLN A 289 -2.82 -14.74 6.10
N THR A 290 -2.98 -13.88 5.11
CA THR A 290 -1.87 -13.37 4.28
C THR A 290 -0.80 -12.69 5.14
N ILE A 291 -1.22 -11.80 6.05
CA ILE A 291 -0.30 -11.09 6.96
C ILE A 291 0.43 -12.08 7.86
N ARG A 292 -0.25 -13.09 8.41
CA ARG A 292 0.39 -14.13 9.23
C ARG A 292 1.49 -14.85 8.46
N THR A 293 1.28 -15.14 7.19
CA THR A 293 2.30 -15.78 6.34
C THR A 293 3.55 -14.89 6.23
N ILE A 294 3.39 -13.62 5.87
CA ILE A 294 4.51 -12.69 5.68
C ILE A 294 5.23 -12.42 7.01
N ARG A 295 4.47 -12.18 8.10
CA ARG A 295 5.04 -11.94 9.43
C ARG A 295 5.79 -13.14 9.98
N GLY A 296 5.26 -14.35 9.80
CA GLY A 296 5.95 -15.56 10.22
C GLY A 296 7.34 -15.67 9.59
N TRP A 297 7.48 -15.32 8.30
CA TRP A 297 8.79 -15.28 7.66
C TRP A 297 9.70 -14.20 8.25
N LEU A 298 9.17 -12.98 8.48
CA LEU A 298 9.96 -11.89 9.10
C LEU A 298 10.43 -12.26 10.50
N ASP A 299 9.61 -12.93 11.30
CA ASP A 299 9.95 -13.36 12.65
C ASP A 299 11.07 -14.43 12.63
N GLU A 300 11.04 -15.33 11.64
CA GLU A 300 12.07 -16.34 11.39
C GLU A 300 13.40 -15.73 10.86
N HIS A 301 13.35 -14.55 10.24
CA HIS A 301 14.50 -13.86 9.61
C HIS A 301 14.81 -12.49 10.26
N ARG A 302 14.51 -12.35 11.56
CA ARG A 302 14.64 -11.09 12.32
C ARG A 302 16.06 -10.51 12.39
N ASP A 303 17.05 -11.33 12.13
CA ASP A 303 18.47 -10.98 12.07
C ASP A 303 18.82 -10.18 10.81
N THR A 304 18.05 -10.39 9.73
CA THR A 304 18.29 -9.76 8.42
C THR A 304 17.17 -8.82 7.98
N HIS A 305 15.94 -9.03 8.47
CA HIS A 305 14.76 -8.28 8.08
C HIS A 305 13.93 -7.85 9.28
N ARG A 306 13.25 -6.71 9.15
CA ARG A 306 12.27 -6.23 10.13
C ARG A 306 11.18 -5.44 9.45
N LEU A 307 10.03 -5.27 10.11
CA LEU A 307 9.05 -4.30 9.63
C LEU A 307 9.66 -2.90 9.62
N ALA A 308 9.41 -2.18 8.52
CA ALA A 308 9.70 -0.76 8.44
C ALA A 308 8.84 0.00 9.46
N THR A 309 9.45 1.02 10.03
CA THR A 309 8.87 1.94 11.00
C THR A 309 8.74 3.33 10.40
N ASN A 310 8.16 4.21 11.18
CA ASN A 310 8.02 5.62 10.92
C ASN A 310 9.35 6.37 10.71
N ASP A 311 10.45 5.86 11.26
CA ASP A 311 11.79 6.44 11.17
C ASP A 311 12.54 5.99 9.90
N ASP A 312 12.10 4.89 9.28
CA ASP A 312 12.68 4.41 8.04
C ASP A 312 12.22 5.27 6.87
N ASN A 313 13.17 5.94 6.21
CA ASN A 313 12.88 6.71 5.02
C ASN A 313 12.91 5.82 3.76
N PRO A 314 11.76 5.52 3.14
CA PRO A 314 11.69 4.65 1.96
C PRO A 314 12.44 5.21 0.74
N TRP A 315 12.65 6.53 0.66
CA TRP A 315 13.30 7.20 -0.48
C TRP A 315 14.76 7.57 -0.23
N SER A 316 15.33 7.05 0.86
CA SER A 316 16.76 7.12 1.12
C SER A 316 17.44 5.81 0.74
N MET A 317 18.67 5.89 0.25
CA MET A 317 19.55 4.73 0.15
C MET A 317 20.13 4.50 1.53
N SER A 318 19.88 3.33 2.12
CA SER A 318 20.63 2.86 3.28
C SER A 318 22.11 2.84 2.86
N SER A 319 22.96 3.60 3.53
CA SER A 319 24.40 3.59 3.25
C SER A 319 24.96 2.20 3.59
N ARG A 320 24.95 1.28 2.62
CA ARG A 320 25.78 0.07 2.72
C ARG A 320 27.20 0.55 2.57
N LYS A 321 27.96 0.57 3.68
CA LYS A 321 29.40 0.74 3.62
C LYS A 321 29.92 -0.36 2.70
N SER A 322 30.53 0.04 1.60
CA SER A 322 31.34 -0.85 0.76
C SER A 322 32.39 -1.50 1.66
N SER A 323 32.30 -2.81 1.85
CA SER A 323 33.39 -3.66 2.32
C SER A 323 34.45 -3.76 1.25
#